data_AF-A0A2S5UZJ3-F1
#
_entry.id   AF-A0A2S5UZJ3-F1
#
_cell.length_a   1.000
_cell.length_b   1.000
_cell.length_c   1.000
_cell.angle_alpha   90.00
_cell.angle_beta   90.00
_cell.angle_gamma   90.00
#
_symmetry.space_group_name_H-M   'P 1'
#
loop_
_entity.id
_entity.type
_entity.pdbx_description
1 polymer ?
#
loop_
_entity_poly.entity_id
_entity_poly.type
_entity_poly.pdbx_seq_one_letter_code
_entity_poly.pdbx_strand_id
1 'polypeptide(L)'
;MDAMREPLEAALDVLAPVGGDPLARVTATRDAARWFEEVALVEAVERARATGSTWAQIGASLGVTGATATTRFGGTPQEREARAQQSRDRAAQRNRVASEAIGATPRDELPGISVAEAAEKLDVQLGTLRRRIQVARDRDSDAFRAAIKLVQLSPKREVMRVVDLQAAAQI
;
A
#
# COMPACT_ATOMS: atom_id res chain seq x y z
N MET A 1 -4.68 14.02 24.97
CA MET A 1 -3.61 13.26 24.27
C MET A 1 -2.55 12.73 25.23
N ASP A 2 -2.37 13.28 26.44
CA ASP A 2 -1.28 12.85 27.34
C ASP A 2 -1.53 11.62 28.23
N ALA A 3 -2.77 11.20 28.47
CA ALA A 3 -3.05 10.11 29.43
C ALA A 3 -2.44 8.74 29.04
N MET A 4 -2.17 8.51 27.75
CA MET A 4 -1.56 7.26 27.25
C MET A 4 -0.05 7.35 27.07
N ARG A 5 0.54 8.55 27.17
CA ARG A 5 1.98 8.76 26.92
C ARG A 5 2.81 8.00 27.95
N GLU A 6 2.52 8.20 29.23
CA GLU A 6 3.28 7.58 30.34
C GLU A 6 3.13 6.04 30.36
N PRO A 7 1.94 5.44 30.23
CA PRO A 7 1.81 3.98 30.08
C PRO A 7 2.53 3.42 28.85
N LEU A 8 2.52 4.13 27.72
CA LEU A 8 3.19 3.70 26.50
C LEU A 8 4.72 3.76 26.65
N GLU A 9 5.25 4.83 27.23
CA GLU A 9 6.68 4.95 27.56
C GLU A 9 7.14 3.83 28.48
N ALA A 10 6.38 3.53 29.54
CA ALA A 10 6.68 2.44 30.45
C ALA A 10 6.66 1.06 29.76
N ALA A 11 5.67 0.81 28.89
CA ALA A 11 5.60 -0.44 28.13
C ALA A 11 6.77 -0.57 27.13
N LEU A 12 7.15 0.51 26.45
CA LEU A 12 8.29 0.53 25.54
C LEU A 12 9.62 0.37 26.29
N ASP A 13 9.73 0.87 27.52
CA ASP A 13 10.94 0.72 28.32
C ASP A 13 11.20 -0.75 28.72
N VAL A 14 10.13 -1.53 28.93
CA VAL A 14 10.22 -2.98 29.12
C VAL A 14 10.73 -3.70 27.86
N LEU A 15 10.33 -3.24 26.66
CA LEU A 15 10.69 -3.87 25.39
C LEU A 15 12.07 -3.44 24.87
N ALA A 16 12.42 -2.17 25.05
CA ALA A 16 13.65 -1.54 24.57
C ALA A 16 13.98 -0.32 25.45
N PRO A 17 14.82 -0.48 26.49
CA PRO A 17 15.08 0.57 27.48
C PRO A 17 15.59 1.89 26.89
N VAL A 18 15.24 3.03 27.49
CA VAL A 18 15.66 4.38 27.02
C VAL A 18 17.18 4.52 26.93
N GLY A 19 17.93 3.85 27.82
CA GLY A 19 19.40 3.85 27.80
C GLY A 19 20.05 2.84 26.83
N GLY A 20 19.25 2.09 26.07
CA GLY A 20 19.71 1.09 25.11
C GLY A 20 19.95 1.64 23.70
N ASP A 21 19.96 0.75 22.70
CA ASP A 21 20.08 1.13 21.29
C ASP A 21 18.84 1.90 20.80
N PRO A 22 18.98 3.14 20.30
CA PRO A 22 17.88 3.91 19.76
C PRO A 22 17.13 3.22 18.61
N LEU A 23 17.82 2.45 17.75
CA LEU A 23 17.19 1.75 16.63
C LEU A 23 16.39 0.53 17.10
N ALA A 24 16.83 -0.13 18.16
CA ALA A 24 16.04 -1.17 18.83
C ALA A 24 14.73 -0.61 19.37
N ARG A 25 14.72 0.61 19.93
CA ARG A 25 13.49 1.27 20.41
C ARG A 25 12.52 1.62 19.28
N VAL A 26 13.02 2.05 18.12
CA VAL A 26 12.19 2.24 16.91
C VAL A 26 11.54 0.93 16.47
N THR A 27 12.33 -0.15 16.42
CA THR A 27 11.86 -1.48 16.01
C THR A 27 10.81 -2.01 16.98
N ALA A 28 11.07 -1.92 18.29
CA ALA A 28 10.13 -2.32 19.34
C ALA A 28 8.80 -1.55 19.25
N THR A 29 8.86 -0.24 18.98
CA THR A 29 7.65 0.59 18.81
C THR A 29 6.82 0.13 17.61
N ARG A 30 7.46 -0.11 16.46
CA ARG A 30 6.78 -0.61 15.25
C ARG A 30 6.13 -1.97 15.51
N ASP A 31 6.86 -2.88 16.14
CA ASP A 31 6.39 -4.24 16.37
C ASP A 31 5.27 -4.27 17.42
N ALA A 32 5.37 -3.46 18.48
CA ALA A 32 4.30 -3.29 19.46
C ALA A 32 3.01 -2.76 18.82
N ALA A 33 3.10 -1.74 17.95
CA ALA A 33 1.95 -1.21 17.22
C ALA A 33 1.27 -2.30 16.37
N ARG A 34 2.07 -3.14 15.68
CA ARG A 34 1.54 -4.27 14.92
C ARG A 34 0.84 -5.28 15.83
N TRP A 35 1.45 -5.64 16.96
CA TRP A 35 0.89 -6.61 17.92
C TRP A 35 -0.43 -6.11 18.54
N PHE A 36 -0.54 -4.82 18.85
CA PHE A 36 -1.80 -4.25 19.33
C PHE A 36 -2.92 -4.38 18.30
N GLU A 37 -2.64 -4.11 17.03
CA GLU A 37 -3.62 -4.19 15.95
C GLU A 37 -3.99 -5.63 15.57
N GLU A 38 -3.01 -6.53 15.48
CA GLU A 38 -3.21 -7.89 14.98
C GLU A 38 -3.73 -8.86 16.04
N VAL A 39 -3.35 -8.67 17.30
CA VAL A 39 -3.65 -9.64 18.37
C VAL A 39 -4.50 -9.02 19.47
N ALA A 40 -4.03 -7.94 20.10
CA ALA A 40 -4.75 -7.38 21.25
C ALA A 40 -6.16 -6.89 20.86
N LEU A 41 -6.30 -6.27 19.69
CA LEU A 41 -7.58 -5.80 19.18
C LEU A 41 -8.54 -6.96 18.88
N VAL A 42 -8.04 -8.05 18.29
CA VAL A 42 -8.85 -9.25 18.01
C VAL A 42 -9.36 -9.86 19.31
N GLU A 43 -8.48 -10.06 20.30
CA GLU A 43 -8.85 -10.60 21.61
C GLU A 43 -9.83 -9.70 22.36
N ALA A 44 -9.67 -8.38 22.26
CA ALA A 44 -10.58 -7.43 22.89
C ALA A 44 -11.99 -7.53 22.27
N VAL A 45 -12.07 -7.65 20.94
CA VAL A 45 -13.35 -7.86 20.23
C VAL A 45 -13.98 -9.21 20.59
N GLU A 46 -13.19 -10.28 20.66
CA GLU A 46 -13.69 -11.61 21.04
C GLU A 46 -14.23 -11.63 22.47
N ARG A 47 -13.51 -11.02 23.42
CA ARG A 47 -14.00 -10.84 24.80
C ARG A 47 -15.29 -10.03 24.84
N ALA A 48 -15.34 -8.90 24.12
CA ALA A 48 -16.54 -8.08 24.06
C ALA A 48 -17.75 -8.84 23.49
N ARG A 49 -17.54 -9.72 22.50
CA ARG A 49 -18.57 -10.62 21.97
C ARG A 49 -19.00 -11.66 23.00
N ALA A 50 -18.05 -12.27 23.71
CA ALA A 50 -18.34 -13.26 24.75
C ALA A 50 -19.13 -12.67 25.93
N THR A 51 -18.93 -11.40 26.26
CA THR A 51 -19.70 -10.67 27.29
C THR A 51 -21.02 -10.08 26.78
N GLY A 52 -21.43 -10.40 25.55
CA GLY A 52 -22.75 -10.04 25.00
C GLY A 52 -22.81 -8.74 24.19
N SER A 53 -21.70 -8.05 23.96
CA SER A 53 -21.71 -6.82 23.13
C SER A 53 -22.12 -7.15 21.70
N THR A 54 -23.07 -6.39 21.15
CA THR A 54 -23.51 -6.54 19.76
C THR A 54 -22.46 -6.02 18.78
N TRP A 55 -22.52 -6.48 17.52
CA TRP A 55 -21.64 -5.95 16.46
C TRP A 55 -21.84 -4.45 16.21
N ALA A 56 -23.04 -3.93 16.44
CA ALA A 56 -23.30 -2.48 16.34
C ALA A 56 -22.51 -1.70 17.39
N GLN A 57 -22.50 -2.17 18.64
CA GLN A 57 -21.74 -1.55 19.73
C GLN A 57 -20.23 -1.66 19.49
N ILE A 58 -19.76 -2.83 19.05
CA ILE A 58 -18.35 -3.03 18.71
C ILE A 58 -17.93 -2.12 17.55
N GLY A 59 -18.74 -2.03 16.48
CA GLY A 59 -18.49 -1.12 15.37
C GLY A 59 -18.39 0.32 15.83
N ALA A 60 -19.32 0.78 16.67
CA ALA A 60 -19.29 2.13 17.23
C ALA A 60 -17.99 2.42 18.01
N SER A 61 -17.54 1.50 18.86
CA SER A 61 -16.27 1.64 19.60
C SER A 61 -15.04 1.68 18.69
N LEU A 62 -15.11 1.04 17.52
CA LEU A 62 -14.05 1.03 16.50
C LEU A 62 -14.16 2.19 15.49
N GLY A 63 -15.21 3.03 15.57
CA GLY A 63 -15.47 4.09 14.59
C GLY A 63 -15.90 3.57 13.21
N VAL A 64 -16.45 2.36 13.12
CA VAL A 64 -16.93 1.75 11.87
C VAL A 64 -18.36 1.23 12.01
N THR A 65 -18.97 0.80 10.91
CA THR A 65 -20.30 0.16 10.99
C THR A 65 -20.20 -1.22 11.63
N GLY A 66 -21.29 -1.68 12.25
CA GLY A 66 -21.35 -3.05 12.78
C GLY A 66 -21.16 -4.12 11.70
N ALA A 67 -21.60 -3.86 10.46
CA ALA A 67 -21.34 -4.74 9.33
C ALA A 67 -19.84 -4.85 9.02
N THR A 68 -19.13 -3.71 8.99
CA THR A 68 -17.66 -3.66 8.82
C THR A 68 -16.94 -4.42 9.94
N ALA A 69 -17.38 -4.25 11.18
CA ALA A 69 -16.83 -4.98 12.33
C ALA A 69 -17.04 -6.50 12.21
N THR A 70 -18.26 -6.94 11.89
CA THR A 70 -18.56 -8.37 11.64
C THR A 70 -17.73 -8.92 10.49
N THR A 71 -17.59 -8.18 9.39
CA THR A 71 -16.73 -8.60 8.29
C THR A 71 -15.28 -8.72 8.75
N ARG A 72 -14.74 -7.82 9.57
CA ARG A 72 -13.33 -7.93 10.01
C ARG A 72 -13.11 -9.04 11.04
N PHE A 73 -13.97 -9.13 12.07
CA PHE A 73 -13.71 -9.93 13.27
C PHE A 73 -14.66 -11.12 13.47
N GLY A 74 -15.77 -11.19 12.72
CA GLY A 74 -16.73 -12.27 12.82
C GLY A 74 -16.22 -13.60 12.26
N GLY A 75 -16.82 -14.69 12.74
CA GLY A 75 -16.44 -16.06 12.42
C GLY A 75 -15.33 -16.61 13.32
N THR A 76 -14.92 -17.84 13.05
CA THR A 76 -13.80 -18.52 13.73
C THR A 76 -12.45 -17.97 13.24
N PRO A 77 -11.34 -18.18 13.97
CA PRO A 77 -10.00 -17.84 13.51
C PRO A 77 -9.68 -18.42 12.12
N GLN A 78 -10.10 -19.65 11.86
CA GLN A 78 -9.90 -20.35 10.58
C GLN A 78 -10.68 -19.66 9.45
N GLU A 79 -11.92 -19.24 9.69
CA GLU A 79 -12.72 -18.51 8.71
C GLU A 79 -12.13 -17.12 8.41
N ARG A 80 -11.55 -16.45 9.42
CA ARG A 80 -10.87 -15.17 9.22
C ARG A 80 -9.61 -15.33 8.37
N GLU A 81 -8.77 -16.32 8.66
CA GLU A 81 -7.58 -16.59 7.85
C GLU A 81 -7.95 -17.00 6.42
N ALA A 82 -8.98 -17.84 6.24
CA ALA A 82 -9.47 -18.21 4.92
C ALA A 82 -9.92 -16.98 4.09
N ARG A 83 -10.63 -16.03 4.73
CA ARG A 83 -11.03 -14.77 4.07
C ARG A 83 -9.84 -13.88 3.75
N ALA A 84 -8.85 -13.81 4.65
CA ALA A 84 -7.61 -13.09 4.41
C ALA A 84 -6.84 -13.69 3.22
N GLN A 85 -6.69 -15.01 3.19
CA GLN A 85 -6.03 -15.73 2.11
C GLN A 85 -6.76 -15.53 0.77
N GLN A 86 -8.09 -15.65 0.74
CA GLN A 86 -8.88 -15.37 -0.47
C GLN A 86 -8.72 -13.92 -0.95
N SER A 87 -8.51 -12.96 -0.04
CA SER A 87 -8.18 -11.58 -0.41
C SER A 87 -6.79 -11.47 -1.04
N ARG A 88 -5.78 -12.13 -0.44
CA ARG A 88 -4.41 -12.21 -0.98
C ARG A 88 -4.40 -12.87 -2.36
N ASP A 89 -5.10 -13.99 -2.54
CA ASP A 89 -5.17 -14.72 -3.80
C ASP A 89 -5.84 -13.88 -4.90
N ARG A 90 -6.92 -13.16 -4.57
CA ARG A 90 -7.54 -12.22 -5.52
C ARG A 90 -6.59 -11.09 -5.91
N ALA A 91 -5.81 -10.57 -4.96
CA ALA A 91 -4.80 -9.55 -5.26
C ALA A 91 -3.67 -10.11 -6.14
N ALA A 92 -3.18 -11.31 -5.83
CA ALA A 92 -2.17 -12.02 -6.61
C ALA A 92 -2.67 -12.31 -8.03
N GLN A 93 -3.92 -12.76 -8.19
CA GLN A 93 -4.54 -12.99 -9.49
C GLN A 93 -4.66 -11.70 -10.30
N ARG A 94 -5.08 -10.59 -9.67
CA ARG A 94 -5.09 -9.27 -10.34
C ARG A 94 -3.70 -8.86 -10.83
N ASN A 95 -2.67 -9.08 -10.01
CA ASN A 95 -1.28 -8.78 -10.37
C ASN A 95 -0.76 -9.69 -11.48
N ARG A 96 -1.14 -10.97 -11.49
CA ARG A 96 -0.80 -11.94 -12.54
C ARG A 96 -1.42 -11.54 -13.87
N VAL A 97 -2.73 -11.30 -13.91
CA VAL A 97 -3.44 -10.81 -15.11
C VAL A 97 -2.83 -9.49 -15.60
N ALA A 98 -2.45 -8.59 -14.67
CA ALA A 98 -1.72 -7.39 -15.04
C ALA A 98 -0.32 -7.69 -15.60
N SER A 99 0.40 -8.68 -15.10
CA SER A 99 1.73 -9.01 -15.62
C SER A 99 1.65 -9.68 -17.00
N GLU A 100 0.70 -10.60 -17.19
CA GLU A 100 0.43 -11.27 -18.47
C GLU A 100 0.01 -10.27 -19.55
N ALA A 101 -0.85 -9.29 -19.21
CA ALA A 101 -1.22 -8.23 -20.14
C ALA A 101 -0.06 -7.28 -20.51
N ILE A 102 1.01 -7.18 -19.69
CA ILE A 102 2.25 -6.47 -20.09
C ILE A 102 3.05 -7.31 -21.08
N GLY A 103 3.14 -8.62 -20.84
CA GLY A 103 3.89 -9.54 -21.70
C GLY A 103 3.22 -9.82 -23.05
N ALA A 104 1.90 -9.64 -23.13
CA ALA A 104 1.11 -9.97 -24.31
C ALA A 104 1.20 -8.96 -25.47
N THR A 105 1.65 -7.71 -25.23
CA THR A 105 1.98 -6.79 -26.31
C THR A 105 3.48 -6.89 -26.60
N PRO A 106 3.88 -7.45 -27.76
CA PRO A 106 5.28 -7.51 -28.16
C PRO A 106 5.92 -6.11 -28.08
N ARG A 107 7.14 -6.01 -27.52
CA ARG A 107 7.79 -4.71 -27.26
C ARG A 107 8.02 -3.91 -28.55
N ASP A 108 8.15 -4.60 -29.67
CA ASP A 108 8.29 -4.10 -31.04
C ASP A 108 7.03 -3.40 -31.58
N GLU A 109 5.86 -3.65 -31.00
CA GLU A 109 4.62 -2.95 -31.37
C GLU A 109 4.41 -1.63 -30.61
N LEU A 110 5.18 -1.41 -29.53
CA LEU A 110 5.05 -0.22 -28.68
C LEU A 110 5.97 0.90 -29.15
N PRO A 111 5.45 2.13 -29.37
CA PRO A 111 6.29 3.26 -29.76
C PRO A 111 7.27 3.62 -28.64
N GLY A 112 8.44 4.12 -29.02
CA GLY A 112 9.44 4.63 -28.09
C GLY A 112 9.97 3.58 -27.10
N ILE A 113 10.55 4.04 -26.00
CA ILE A 113 11.11 3.20 -24.93
C ILE A 113 10.26 3.25 -23.66
N SER A 114 10.46 2.30 -22.76
CA SER A 114 9.79 2.34 -21.46
C SER A 114 10.33 3.48 -20.60
N VAL A 115 9.54 3.92 -19.61
CA VAL A 115 10.00 4.91 -18.61
C VAL A 115 11.23 4.40 -17.84
N ALA A 116 11.37 3.07 -17.67
CA ALA A 116 12.54 2.47 -17.04
C ALA A 116 13.80 2.63 -17.90
N GLU A 117 13.72 2.24 -19.17
CA GLU A 117 14.82 2.41 -20.13
C GLU A 117 15.16 3.90 -20.34
N ALA A 118 14.17 4.79 -20.31
CA ALA A 118 14.42 6.24 -20.38
C ALA A 118 15.14 6.76 -19.14
N ALA A 119 14.77 6.28 -17.94
CA ALA A 119 15.44 6.65 -16.70
C ALA A 119 16.91 6.23 -16.71
N GLU A 120 17.20 5.02 -17.19
CA GLU A 120 18.57 4.52 -17.39
C GLU A 120 19.34 5.40 -18.38
N LYS A 121 18.74 5.75 -19.53
CA LYS A 121 19.40 6.58 -20.55
C LYS A 121 19.62 8.04 -20.12
N LEU A 122 18.78 8.57 -19.24
CA LEU A 122 18.87 9.92 -18.69
C LEU A 122 19.70 9.98 -17.41
N ASP A 123 20.21 8.85 -16.92
CA ASP A 123 20.95 8.72 -15.66
C ASP A 123 20.17 9.31 -14.46
N VAL A 124 18.88 8.99 -14.40
CA VAL A 124 17.98 9.40 -13.31
C VAL A 124 17.33 8.20 -12.66
N GLN A 125 17.07 8.27 -11.36
CA GLN A 125 16.34 7.22 -10.67
C GLN A 125 14.91 7.09 -11.25
N LEU A 126 14.46 5.86 -11.52
CA LEU A 126 13.13 5.58 -12.08
C LEU A 126 11.99 6.22 -11.27
N GLY A 127 12.07 6.19 -9.94
CA GLY A 127 11.07 6.81 -9.07
C GLY A 127 10.98 8.33 -9.29
N THR A 128 12.12 8.99 -9.44
CA THR A 128 12.23 10.42 -9.72
C THR A 128 11.62 10.75 -11.08
N LEU A 129 12.00 10.04 -12.15
CA LEU A 129 11.44 10.29 -13.48
C LEU A 129 9.92 10.08 -13.51
N ARG A 130 9.40 9.02 -12.88
CA ARG A 130 7.96 8.79 -12.75
C ARG A 130 7.25 9.93 -12.03
N ARG A 131 7.85 10.46 -10.97
CA ARG A 131 7.25 11.59 -10.24
C ARG A 131 7.21 12.85 -11.10
N ARG A 132 8.29 13.16 -11.84
CA ARG A 132 8.33 14.31 -12.76
C ARG A 132 7.29 14.17 -13.87
N ILE A 133 7.21 13.00 -14.51
CA ILE A 133 6.19 12.69 -15.52
C ILE A 133 4.77 12.88 -14.95
N GLN A 134 4.51 12.40 -13.73
CA GLN A 134 3.19 12.59 -13.11
C GLN A 134 2.87 14.08 -12.90
N VAL A 135 3.81 14.87 -12.37
CA VAL A 135 3.61 16.32 -12.19
C VAL A 135 3.39 17.03 -13.53
N ALA A 136 4.15 16.64 -14.57
CA ALA A 136 4.05 17.18 -15.91
C ALA A 136 2.72 16.79 -16.60
N ARG A 137 2.20 15.59 -16.32
CA ARG A 137 0.88 15.10 -16.74
C ARG A 137 -0.25 15.85 -16.05
N ASP A 138 -0.18 16.03 -14.72
CA ASP A 138 -1.21 16.72 -13.93
C ASP A 138 -1.37 18.19 -14.36
N ARG A 139 -0.29 18.78 -14.90
CA ARG A 139 -0.25 20.15 -15.44
C ARG A 139 -0.52 20.23 -16.95
N ASP A 140 -0.72 19.10 -17.63
CA ASP A 140 -0.78 18.98 -19.09
C ASP A 140 0.31 19.77 -19.83
N SER A 141 1.56 19.65 -19.35
CA SER A 141 2.68 20.43 -19.89
C SER A 141 3.04 20.05 -21.33
N ASP A 142 3.56 21.02 -22.09
CA ASP A 142 4.05 20.77 -23.46
C ASP A 142 5.18 19.73 -23.48
N ALA A 143 6.07 19.76 -22.49
CA ALA A 143 7.14 18.77 -22.34
C ALA A 143 6.58 17.35 -22.16
N PHE A 144 5.49 17.18 -21.40
CA PHE A 144 4.80 15.89 -21.28
C PHE A 144 4.22 15.42 -22.61
N ARG A 145 3.50 16.29 -23.33
CA ARG A 145 2.87 15.95 -24.62
C ARG A 145 3.91 15.61 -25.70
N ALA A 146 5.06 16.27 -25.68
CA ALA A 146 6.17 15.99 -26.59
C ALA A 146 6.91 14.70 -26.23
N ALA A 147 7.16 14.45 -24.94
CA ALA A 147 8.01 13.35 -24.50
C ALA A 147 7.28 12.01 -24.34
N ILE A 148 6.01 12.02 -23.94
CA ILE A 148 5.28 10.84 -23.48
C ILE A 148 4.11 10.51 -24.39
N LYS A 149 4.12 9.30 -24.94
CA LYS A 149 2.95 8.70 -25.59
C LYS A 149 2.25 7.73 -24.66
N LEU A 150 0.97 7.99 -24.44
CA LEU A 150 0.08 7.10 -23.71
C LEU A 150 -0.46 6.04 -24.67
N VAL A 151 -0.21 4.76 -24.37
CA VAL A 151 -0.67 3.64 -25.18
C VAL A 151 -1.68 2.84 -24.38
N GLN A 152 -2.91 2.77 -24.89
CA GLN A 152 -3.96 1.97 -24.29
C GLN A 152 -3.72 0.49 -24.61
N LEU A 153 -3.46 -0.33 -23.59
CA LEU A 153 -3.29 -1.78 -23.77
C LEU A 153 -4.61 -2.54 -23.57
N SER A 154 -5.51 -2.00 -22.74
CA SER A 154 -6.85 -2.57 -22.50
C SER A 154 -7.77 -1.48 -21.95
N PRO A 155 -9.11 -1.66 -21.90
CA PRO A 155 -10.04 -0.62 -21.42
C PRO A 155 -9.74 -0.04 -20.03
N LYS A 156 -8.99 -0.76 -19.18
CA LYS A 156 -8.64 -0.33 -17.82
C LYS A 156 -7.15 -0.01 -17.66
N ARG A 157 -6.37 0.02 -18.75
CA ARG A 157 -4.93 0.17 -18.66
C ARG A 157 -4.27 0.91 -19.83
N GLU A 158 -3.46 1.86 -19.42
CA GLU A 158 -2.61 2.71 -20.24
C GLU A 158 -1.15 2.51 -19.80
N VAL A 159 -0.21 2.49 -20.75
CA VAL A 159 1.22 2.53 -20.47
C VAL A 159 1.84 3.80 -21.04
N MET A 160 2.76 4.39 -20.28
CA MET A 160 3.55 5.54 -20.71
C MET A 160 4.78 5.05 -21.48
N ARG A 161 4.95 5.57 -22.69
CA ARG A 161 6.13 5.35 -23.53
C ARG A 161 6.85 6.67 -23.74
N VAL A 162 8.17 6.66 -23.55
CA VAL A 162 9.00 7.82 -23.87
C VAL A 162 9.32 7.78 -25.34
N VAL A 163 8.75 8.71 -26.10
CA VAL A 163 8.94 8.84 -27.56
C VAL A 163 10.00 9.88 -27.92
N ASP A 164 10.29 10.81 -27.01
CA ASP A 164 11.37 11.79 -27.14
C ASP A 164 12.14 11.91 -25.83
N LEU A 165 13.42 11.48 -25.85
CA LEU A 165 14.32 11.53 -24.71
C LEU A 165 14.76 12.95 -24.34
N GLN A 166 14.91 13.85 -25.33
CA GLN A 166 15.33 15.22 -25.07
C GLN A 166 14.19 16.00 -24.39
N ALA A 167 12.96 15.84 -24.88
CA ALA A 167 11.80 16.41 -24.23
C ALA A 167 11.59 15.81 -22.82
N ALA A 168 11.82 14.49 -22.65
CA ALA A 168 11.73 13.84 -21.35
C ALA A 168 12.75 14.36 -20.32
N ALA A 169 13.91 14.81 -20.77
CA ALA A 169 14.92 15.42 -19.91
C ALA A 169 14.50 16.81 -19.38
N GLN A 170 13.55 17.48 -20.05
CA GLN A 170 13.01 18.79 -19.68
C GLN A 170 11.78 18.68 -18.76
N ILE A 171 11.31 17.46 -18.45
CA ILE A 171 10.27 17.16 -17.46
C ILE A 171 10.88 17.11 -16.05
#